data_AF-A0A0S9PA71-F1
#
_entry.id   AF-A0A0S9PA71-F1
#
_cell.length_a   1.000
_cell.length_b   1.000
_cell.length_c   1.000
_cell.angle_alpha   90.00
_cell.angle_beta   90.00
_cell.angle_gamma   90.00
#
_symmetry.space_group_name_H-M   'P 1'
#
loop_
_entity.id
_entity.type
_entity.pdbx_description
1 polymer ?
#
loop_
_entity_poly.entity_id
_entity_poly.type
_entity_poly.pdbx_seq_one_letter_code
_entity_poly.pdbx_strand_id
1 'polypeptide(L)'
;MAQRPAKIVSRPGRLALQLLGVAAVGASVLVNVVDPYSGVAASEYFTVALEPGSTLPSQTVTSSSQAASIVRDSFTITEPPKPTPTPTPTPTATESPSSASKEKESSGAYAPPAAAPDPGSAQAIAAQMVADRGWPETEYDCLYSLWSRESGWRYNAYNASSGAYGIPQSLPGNKMASAGADWETNPATQIIWGLGYITGRYETPCGAWGHSESVGWY
;
A
#
# COMPACT_ATOMS: atom_id res chain seq x y z
N MET A 1 -60.71 7.17 7.32
CA MET A 1 -61.04 7.73 8.65
C MET A 1 -61.64 6.59 9.46
N ALA A 2 -61.21 6.16 10.64
CA ALA A 2 -60.42 6.74 11.73
C ALA A 2 -59.76 5.57 12.50
N GLN A 3 -58.44 5.62 12.75
CA GLN A 3 -57.79 5.95 14.04
C GLN A 3 -58.09 4.99 15.22
N ARG A 4 -57.00 4.39 15.71
CA ARG A 4 -56.86 3.56 16.93
C ARG A 4 -57.12 4.39 18.20
N PRO A 5 -57.26 3.73 19.36
CA PRO A 5 -56.45 4.16 20.50
C PRO A 5 -55.78 3.03 21.29
N ALA A 6 -54.65 3.41 21.89
CA ALA A 6 -53.67 2.62 22.62
C ALA A 6 -54.11 2.28 24.06
N LYS A 7 -53.57 1.17 24.60
CA LYS A 7 -53.61 0.87 26.05
C LYS A 7 -52.36 1.42 26.72
N ILE A 8 -52.59 2.34 27.65
CA ILE A 8 -51.62 2.85 28.63
C ILE A 8 -51.58 1.84 29.78
N VAL A 9 -50.41 1.30 30.12
CA VAL A 9 -50.18 0.58 31.37
C VAL A 9 -49.05 1.27 32.12
N SER A 10 -49.39 1.80 33.28
CA SER A 10 -48.52 2.48 34.23
C SER A 10 -47.61 1.50 34.98
N ARG A 11 -46.35 1.88 35.21
CA ARG A 11 -45.44 1.26 36.18
C ARG A 11 -44.77 2.36 37.02
N PRO A 12 -45.06 2.49 38.32
CA PRO A 12 -44.12 3.00 39.31
C PRO A 12 -43.33 1.80 39.87
N GLY A 13 -42.03 1.79 40.11
CA GLY A 13 -41.07 2.85 40.39
C GLY A 13 -40.27 2.36 41.60
N ARG A 14 -38.95 2.18 41.49
CA ARG A 14 -38.01 2.24 42.63
C ARG A 14 -36.66 2.77 42.15
N LEU A 15 -36.38 3.98 42.62
CA LEU A 15 -35.13 4.72 42.54
C LEU A 15 -34.35 4.44 43.84
N ALA A 16 -33.07 4.09 43.74
CA ALA A 16 -32.03 4.18 44.79
C ALA A 16 -30.70 3.92 44.08
N LEU A 17 -29.93 4.92 43.63
CA LEU A 17 -29.09 5.92 44.31
C LEU A 17 -27.93 5.33 45.13
N GLN A 18 -26.76 5.98 44.94
CA GLN A 18 -25.48 5.99 45.69
C GLN A 18 -24.36 5.21 44.96
N LEU A 19 -23.43 5.83 44.21
CA LEU A 19 -22.34 6.78 44.52
C LEU A 19 -20.99 6.12 44.86
N LEU A 20 -19.95 6.64 44.20
CA LEU A 20 -18.52 6.73 44.55
C LEU A 20 -17.57 5.51 44.39
N GLY A 21 -16.52 5.75 43.58
CA GLY A 21 -15.31 4.93 43.55
C GLY A 21 -14.35 5.28 42.40
N VAL A 22 -13.75 6.47 42.41
CA VAL A 22 -12.53 6.75 41.62
C VAL A 22 -11.33 6.23 42.42
N ALA A 23 -10.53 5.34 41.83
CA ALA A 23 -9.18 5.06 42.30
C ALA A 23 -8.24 4.98 41.08
N ALA A 24 -7.32 5.94 41.00
CA ALA A 24 -6.24 6.00 40.03
C ALA A 24 -4.97 5.31 40.59
N VAL A 25 -3.91 5.33 39.76
CA VAL A 25 -2.52 4.89 39.98
C VAL A 25 -2.31 3.41 39.62
N GLY A 26 -1.46 2.99 38.68
CA GLY A 26 -0.31 3.60 37.99
C GLY A 26 0.84 2.59 38.03
N ALA A 27 1.27 2.04 36.90
CA ALA A 27 2.47 1.18 36.83
C ALA A 27 3.12 1.17 35.43
N SER A 28 4.17 1.98 35.32
CA SER A 28 5.45 1.84 34.62
C SER A 28 5.57 1.06 33.30
N VAL A 29 5.88 1.80 32.23
CA VAL A 29 6.51 1.31 30.99
C VAL A 29 8.01 1.11 31.25
N LEU A 30 8.51 -0.12 31.11
CA LEU A 30 9.95 -0.37 30.98
C LEU A 30 10.34 -0.14 29.51
N VAL A 31 10.94 1.02 29.24
CA VAL A 31 11.60 1.28 27.96
C VAL A 31 13.03 0.76 28.08
N ASN A 32 13.39 -0.26 27.28
CA ASN A 32 14.79 -0.57 27.05
C ASN A 32 15.34 0.53 26.12
N VAL A 33 16.24 1.36 26.65
CA VAL A 33 17.08 2.23 25.83
C VAL A 33 18.10 1.31 25.15
N VAL A 34 17.83 0.96 23.90
CA VAL A 34 18.89 0.49 23.00
C VAL A 34 19.70 1.71 22.63
N ASP A 35 20.93 1.75 23.11
CA ASP A 35 21.97 2.65 22.60
C ASP A 35 22.25 2.29 21.14
N PRO A 36 22.06 3.18 20.16
CA PRO A 36 22.30 2.86 18.75
C PRO A 36 23.79 2.93 18.36
N TYR A 37 24.73 3.00 19.31
CA TYR A 37 26.14 3.30 19.01
C TYR A 37 27.17 2.32 19.56
N SER A 38 26.77 1.17 20.07
CA SER A 38 27.70 0.10 20.47
C SER A 38 27.57 -1.10 19.53
N GLY A 39 28.30 -1.07 18.41
CA GLY A 39 28.32 -2.18 17.47
C GLY A 39 29.06 -2.00 16.14
N VAL A 40 29.91 -0.99 15.96
CA VAL A 40 30.93 -1.04 14.89
C VAL A 40 32.18 -1.72 15.44
N ALA A 41 32.15 -3.06 15.48
CA ALA A 41 33.38 -3.83 15.43
C ALA A 41 33.96 -3.65 14.02
N ALA A 42 34.80 -2.63 13.86
CA ALA A 42 35.63 -2.48 12.68
C ALA A 42 36.55 -3.70 12.61
N SER A 43 36.46 -4.46 11.52
CA SER A 43 37.43 -5.50 11.21
C SER A 43 38.82 -4.86 11.08
N GLU A 44 39.75 -5.28 11.92
CA GLU A 44 41.15 -4.91 11.82
C GLU A 44 41.80 -5.62 10.62
N TYR A 45 41.91 -4.93 9.48
CA TYR A 45 42.95 -5.22 8.51
C TYR A 45 43.10 -4.04 7.55
N PHE A 46 44.04 -3.15 7.87
CA PHE A 46 45.02 -2.59 6.92
C PHE A 46 45.76 -1.41 7.58
N THR A 47 46.80 -1.71 8.35
CA THR A 47 47.78 -0.69 8.75
C THR A 47 48.80 -0.55 7.62
N VAL A 48 48.72 0.52 6.84
CA VAL A 48 49.85 0.96 6.01
C VAL A 48 50.92 1.50 6.94
N ALA A 49 52.05 0.81 7.00
CA ALA A 49 53.26 1.35 7.61
C ALA A 49 53.70 2.59 6.80
N LEU A 50 53.61 3.78 7.39
CA LEU A 50 54.20 5.00 6.83
C LEU A 50 55.69 5.00 7.16
N GLU A 51 56.54 4.71 6.18
CA GLU A 51 57.96 5.02 6.26
C GLU A 51 58.18 6.54 6.08
N PRO A 52 58.95 7.21 6.96
CA PRO A 52 59.24 8.63 6.78
C PRO A 52 60.36 8.80 5.74
N GLY A 53 60.01 9.06 4.48
CA GLY A 53 61.04 9.38 3.48
C GLY A 53 60.67 9.42 2.00
N SER A 54 59.45 9.08 1.59
CA SER A 54 59.12 9.02 0.15
C SER A 54 58.22 10.18 -0.29
N THR A 55 58.82 11.14 -1.00
CA THR A 55 58.13 12.14 -1.81
C THR A 55 57.39 11.47 -2.97
N LEU A 56 56.06 11.58 -3.01
CA LEU A 56 55.24 11.21 -4.17
C LEU A 56 54.81 12.49 -4.94
N PRO A 57 54.67 12.40 -6.27
CA PRO A 57 54.36 13.56 -7.11
C PRO A 57 52.95 14.10 -6.84
N SER A 58 52.85 15.43 -6.70
CA SER A 58 51.59 16.15 -6.61
C SER A 58 50.82 16.01 -7.94
N GLN A 59 49.68 15.32 -7.91
CA GLN A 59 48.75 15.25 -9.03
C GLN A 59 47.96 16.57 -9.05
N THR A 60 48.38 17.51 -9.89
CA THR A 60 47.62 18.73 -10.17
C THR A 60 46.38 18.36 -10.99
N VAL A 61 45.20 18.48 -10.38
CA VAL A 61 43.93 18.38 -11.10
C VAL A 61 43.68 19.71 -11.83
N THR A 62 44.08 19.77 -13.10
CA THR A 62 43.74 20.86 -14.01
C THR A 62 42.28 20.72 -14.43
N SER A 63 41.41 21.55 -13.87
CA SER A 63 40.01 21.63 -14.30
C SER A 63 39.92 22.43 -15.61
N SER A 64 39.77 21.76 -16.74
CA SER A 64 39.49 22.41 -18.03
C SER A 64 38.00 22.73 -18.12
N SER A 65 37.67 24.03 -18.13
CA SER A 65 36.32 24.51 -18.42
C SER A 65 36.00 24.35 -19.90
N GLN A 66 35.35 23.24 -20.27
CA GLN A 66 34.71 23.11 -21.57
C GLN A 66 33.25 23.56 -21.46
N ALA A 67 32.93 24.67 -22.13
CA ALA A 67 31.55 25.09 -22.36
C ALA A 67 30.93 24.12 -23.37
N ALA A 68 30.21 23.11 -22.87
CA ALA A 68 29.37 22.26 -23.69
C ALA A 68 28.03 22.97 -23.92
N SER A 69 27.82 23.47 -25.14
CA SER A 69 26.52 23.97 -25.60
C SER A 69 25.56 22.79 -25.71
N ILE A 70 24.66 22.62 -24.75
CA ILE A 70 23.61 21.58 -24.83
C ILE A 70 22.51 22.10 -25.76
N VAL A 71 22.38 21.48 -26.93
CA VAL A 71 21.22 21.61 -27.81
C VAL A 71 20.23 20.50 -27.43
N ARG A 72 19.00 20.86 -27.06
CA ARG A 72 17.91 19.90 -26.85
C ARG A 72 17.16 19.70 -28.17
N ASP A 73 17.27 18.50 -28.72
CA ASP A 73 16.36 18.05 -29.78
C ASP A 73 14.92 17.98 -29.25
N SER A 74 14.01 18.63 -29.97
CA SER A 74 12.57 18.57 -29.70
C SER A 74 11.98 17.31 -30.34
N PHE A 75 11.58 16.34 -29.52
CA PHE A 75 10.80 15.19 -29.98
C PHE A 75 9.30 15.54 -29.92
N THR A 76 8.61 15.51 -31.06
CA THR A 76 7.15 15.56 -31.10
C THR A 76 6.59 14.24 -30.58
N ILE A 77 6.06 14.26 -29.35
CA ILE A 77 5.26 13.15 -28.80
C ILE A 77 3.90 13.21 -29.48
N THR A 78 3.62 12.24 -30.35
CA THR A 78 2.24 11.95 -30.78
C THR A 78 1.54 11.26 -29.62
N GLU A 79 0.65 11.98 -28.94
CA GLU A 79 -0.17 11.48 -27.85
C GLU A 79 -1.20 10.46 -28.39
N PRO A 80 -1.16 9.18 -27.96
CA PRO A 80 -2.29 8.27 -28.19
C PRO A 80 -3.51 8.76 -27.41
N PRO A 81 -4.74 8.63 -27.95
CA PRO A 81 -5.93 9.18 -27.29
C PRO A 81 -6.14 8.58 -25.90
N LYS A 82 -6.16 9.46 -24.89
CA LYS A 82 -6.51 9.21 -23.49
C LYS A 82 -7.88 8.49 -23.39
N PRO A 83 -7.97 7.28 -22.80
CA PRO A 83 -9.26 6.77 -22.38
C PRO A 83 -9.75 7.64 -21.21
N THR A 84 -10.89 8.29 -21.42
CA THR A 84 -11.63 9.04 -20.40
C THR A 84 -12.17 8.08 -19.34
N PRO A 85 -11.80 8.20 -18.05
CA PRO A 85 -12.53 7.52 -16.99
C PRO A 85 -13.89 8.20 -16.79
N THR A 86 -14.97 7.45 -17.07
CA THR A 86 -16.36 7.79 -16.76
C THR A 86 -16.60 7.70 -15.24
N PRO A 87 -17.43 8.57 -14.62
CA PRO A 87 -17.46 8.80 -13.18
C PRO A 87 -17.96 7.64 -12.29
N THR A 88 -17.38 7.61 -11.08
CA THR A 88 -17.76 6.90 -9.86
C THR A 88 -19.27 6.80 -9.59
N PRO A 89 -19.84 5.61 -9.29
CA PRO A 89 -21.12 5.52 -8.60
C PRO A 89 -20.96 5.62 -7.07
N THR A 90 -21.69 6.56 -6.48
CA THR A 90 -22.05 6.64 -5.06
C THR A 90 -22.69 5.33 -4.59
N PRO A 91 -22.31 4.74 -3.44
CA PRO A 91 -22.98 3.56 -2.91
C PRO A 91 -24.34 3.93 -2.31
N THR A 92 -25.43 3.54 -2.97
CA THR A 92 -26.76 3.46 -2.36
C THR A 92 -26.88 2.10 -1.65
N ALA A 93 -27.13 2.12 -0.35
CA ALA A 93 -27.54 0.96 0.41
C ALA A 93 -28.99 0.61 0.10
N THR A 94 -29.24 -0.58 -0.44
CA THR A 94 -30.56 -1.23 -0.50
C THR A 94 -30.40 -2.73 -0.24
N GLU A 95 -31.38 -3.26 0.44
CA GLU A 95 -31.40 -4.43 1.32
C GLU A 95 -31.11 -5.82 0.69
N SER A 96 -30.76 -6.74 1.60
CA SER A 96 -30.74 -8.19 1.46
C SER A 96 -32.04 -8.75 0.83
N PRO A 97 -31.94 -9.85 0.07
CA PRO A 97 -32.28 -11.11 0.73
C PRO A 97 -31.36 -12.29 0.41
N SER A 98 -31.20 -13.12 1.44
CA SER A 98 -31.26 -14.59 1.45
C SER A 98 -30.31 -15.42 0.57
N SER A 99 -29.43 -16.13 1.29
CA SER A 99 -28.86 -17.46 1.05
C SER A 99 -29.12 -18.12 -0.31
N ALA A 100 -28.05 -18.20 -1.08
CA ALA A 100 -27.72 -19.39 -1.85
C ALA A 100 -26.22 -19.65 -1.65
N SER A 101 -25.90 -20.72 -0.93
CA SER A 101 -24.56 -21.30 -0.89
C SER A 101 -24.23 -21.78 -2.31
N LYS A 102 -23.68 -20.89 -3.13
CA LYS A 102 -22.89 -21.30 -4.27
C LYS A 102 -21.51 -21.57 -3.74
N GLU A 103 -21.09 -22.82 -3.80
CA GLU A 103 -19.68 -23.14 -3.84
C GLU A 103 -19.10 -22.34 -5.01
N LYS A 104 -18.41 -21.27 -4.64
CA LYS A 104 -17.89 -20.26 -5.55
C LYS A 104 -16.64 -20.90 -6.15
N GLU A 105 -16.85 -21.68 -7.21
CA GLU A 105 -15.80 -21.91 -8.17
C GLU A 105 -15.36 -20.52 -8.65
N SER A 106 -14.25 -20.06 -8.10
CA SER A 106 -13.57 -18.85 -8.55
C SER A 106 -13.21 -19.12 -10.00
N SER A 107 -14.07 -18.68 -10.92
CA SER A 107 -13.70 -18.49 -12.31
C SER A 107 -12.70 -17.32 -12.32
N GLY A 108 -11.49 -17.58 -11.84
CA GLY A 108 -10.41 -16.61 -11.77
C GLY A 108 -10.18 -16.11 -13.18
N ALA A 109 -10.32 -14.79 -13.37
CA ALA A 109 -10.00 -14.21 -14.66
C ALA A 109 -8.53 -14.51 -14.98
N TYR A 110 -8.29 -15.02 -16.19
CA TYR A 110 -6.95 -15.35 -16.63
C TYR A 110 -6.11 -14.07 -16.73
N ALA A 111 -4.96 -14.07 -16.07
CA ALA A 111 -3.91 -13.07 -16.24
C ALA A 111 -2.71 -13.73 -16.94
N PRO A 112 -1.97 -13.00 -17.78
CA PRO A 112 -0.71 -13.49 -18.29
C PRO A 112 0.25 -13.77 -17.12
N PRO A 113 1.08 -14.83 -17.21
CA PRO A 113 2.08 -15.13 -16.19
C PRO A 113 2.98 -13.92 -15.92
N ALA A 114 3.18 -13.59 -14.65
CA ALA A 114 4.10 -12.56 -14.24
C ALA A 114 5.55 -13.05 -14.44
N ALA A 115 6.44 -12.13 -14.79
CA ALA A 115 7.87 -12.42 -14.74
C ALA A 115 8.30 -12.60 -13.27
N ALA A 116 9.31 -13.45 -13.05
CA ALA A 116 9.92 -13.57 -11.73
C ALA A 116 10.41 -12.18 -11.27
N PRO A 117 10.01 -11.71 -10.09
CA PRO A 117 10.34 -10.37 -9.65
C PRO A 117 11.80 -10.26 -9.21
N ASP A 118 12.40 -9.09 -9.47
CA ASP A 118 13.75 -8.80 -8.97
C ASP A 118 13.76 -8.77 -7.43
N PRO A 119 14.77 -9.37 -6.77
CA PRO A 119 14.89 -9.34 -5.32
C PRO A 119 14.87 -7.91 -4.77
N GLY A 120 14.09 -7.69 -3.71
CA GLY A 120 13.94 -6.37 -3.07
C GLY A 120 12.99 -5.40 -3.78
N SER A 121 12.40 -5.79 -4.93
CA SER A 121 11.36 -4.99 -5.59
C SER A 121 10.02 -5.04 -4.84
N ALA A 122 9.15 -4.07 -5.11
CA ALA A 122 7.76 -4.11 -4.64
C ALA A 122 7.02 -5.36 -5.11
N GLN A 123 7.35 -5.84 -6.31
CA GLN A 123 6.81 -7.06 -6.89
C GLN A 123 7.22 -8.30 -6.08
N ALA A 124 8.49 -8.40 -5.67
CA ALA A 124 8.96 -9.50 -4.81
C ALA A 124 8.30 -9.49 -3.44
N ILE A 125 8.09 -8.30 -2.85
CA ILE A 125 7.34 -8.16 -1.59
C ILE A 125 5.89 -8.66 -1.76
N ALA A 126 5.22 -8.26 -2.85
CA ALA A 126 3.86 -8.69 -3.12
C ALA A 126 3.75 -10.19 -3.39
N ALA A 127 4.69 -10.77 -4.14
CA ALA A 127 4.75 -12.22 -4.39
C ALA A 127 4.87 -13.00 -3.08
N GLN A 128 5.78 -12.58 -2.18
CA GLN A 128 5.91 -13.18 -0.86
C GLN A 128 4.62 -13.05 -0.05
N MET A 129 4.01 -11.85 -0.04
CA MET A 129 2.77 -11.61 0.71
C MET A 129 1.56 -12.38 0.14
N VAL A 130 1.52 -12.66 -1.16
CA VAL A 130 0.53 -13.55 -1.78
C VAL A 130 0.77 -14.99 -1.34
N ALA A 131 2.02 -15.46 -1.38
CA ALA A 131 2.39 -16.79 -0.92
C ALA A 131 2.11 -17.01 0.58
N ASP A 132 2.41 -16.02 1.43
CA ASP A 132 2.17 -16.06 2.87
C ASP A 132 0.67 -16.17 3.21
N ARG A 133 -0.22 -15.76 2.30
CA ARG A 133 -1.68 -15.92 2.42
C ARG A 133 -2.16 -17.32 2.01
N GLY A 134 -1.26 -18.19 1.55
CA GLY A 134 -1.59 -19.51 1.03
C GLY A 134 -2.25 -19.48 -0.35
N TRP A 135 -2.15 -18.35 -1.07
CA TRP A 135 -2.66 -18.24 -2.42
C TRP A 135 -1.71 -18.85 -3.43
N PRO A 136 -2.23 -19.48 -4.50
CA PRO A 136 -1.40 -19.99 -5.57
C PRO A 136 -0.73 -18.85 -6.34
N GLU A 137 0.37 -19.15 -7.03
CA GLU A 137 1.13 -18.20 -7.85
C GLU A 137 0.26 -17.47 -8.89
N THR A 138 -0.80 -18.12 -9.38
CA THR A 138 -1.76 -17.49 -10.32
C THR A 138 -2.46 -16.26 -9.74
N GLU A 139 -2.63 -16.17 -8.41
CA GLU A 139 -3.16 -14.95 -7.77
C GLU A 139 -2.14 -13.81 -7.84
N TYR A 140 -0.84 -14.12 -7.79
CA TYR A 140 0.20 -13.12 -8.03
C TYR A 140 0.21 -12.65 -9.49
N ASP A 141 -0.02 -13.53 -10.47
CA ASP A 141 -0.13 -13.13 -11.89
C ASP A 141 -1.25 -12.11 -12.12
N CYS A 142 -2.40 -12.34 -11.49
CA CYS A 142 -3.54 -11.42 -11.51
C CYS A 142 -3.21 -10.09 -10.81
N LEU A 143 -2.60 -10.14 -9.63
CA LEU A 143 -2.16 -8.95 -8.90
C LEU A 143 -1.17 -8.13 -9.72
N TYR A 144 -0.23 -8.81 -10.38
CA TYR A 144 0.78 -8.20 -11.21
C TYR A 144 0.18 -7.45 -12.38
N SER A 145 -0.75 -8.07 -13.09
CA SER A 145 -1.44 -7.43 -14.21
C SER A 145 -2.26 -6.24 -13.74
N LEU A 146 -2.96 -6.39 -12.61
CA LEU A 146 -3.78 -5.34 -12.00
C LEU A 146 -2.93 -4.11 -11.64
N TRP A 147 -1.93 -4.26 -10.78
CA TRP A 147 -1.12 -3.12 -10.31
C TRP A 147 -0.13 -2.58 -11.36
N SER A 148 0.19 -3.37 -12.39
CA SER A 148 0.86 -2.84 -13.59
C SER A 148 -0.01 -1.81 -14.31
N ARG A 149 -1.33 -2.06 -14.42
CA ARG A 149 -2.28 -1.08 -15.00
C ARG A 149 -2.46 0.15 -14.13
N GLU A 150 -2.53 -0.04 -12.81
CA GLU A 150 -2.76 1.07 -11.87
C GLU A 150 -1.59 2.05 -11.80
N SER A 151 -0.38 1.56 -11.58
CA SER A 151 0.77 2.42 -11.25
C SER A 151 2.05 2.06 -12.00
N GLY A 152 2.06 0.91 -12.69
CA GLY A 152 3.30 0.29 -13.15
C GLY A 152 4.19 -0.10 -11.96
N TRP A 153 3.59 -0.54 -10.85
CA TRP A 153 4.28 -0.92 -9.61
C TRP A 153 5.09 0.19 -8.90
N ARG A 154 4.83 1.46 -9.23
CA ARG A 154 5.52 2.61 -8.62
C ARG A 154 4.85 3.05 -7.32
N TYR A 155 5.56 2.96 -6.19
CA TYR A 155 5.06 3.39 -4.87
C TYR A 155 4.82 4.89 -4.76
N ASN A 156 5.47 5.69 -5.60
CA ASN A 156 5.30 7.14 -5.66
C ASN A 156 4.40 7.59 -6.82
N ALA A 157 3.65 6.67 -7.43
CA ALA A 157 2.70 7.03 -8.49
C ALA A 157 1.59 7.91 -7.94
N TYR A 158 1.53 9.16 -8.40
CA TYR A 158 0.50 10.11 -8.04
C TYR A 158 -0.28 10.55 -9.27
N ASN A 159 -1.60 10.39 -9.23
CA ASN A 159 -2.49 10.88 -10.26
C ASN A 159 -3.03 12.26 -9.86
N ALA A 160 -2.50 13.34 -10.45
CA ALA A 160 -2.89 14.71 -10.11
C ALA A 160 -4.37 15.05 -10.38
N SER A 161 -5.03 14.32 -11.29
CA SER A 161 -6.43 14.57 -11.63
C SER A 161 -7.42 13.95 -10.64
N SER A 162 -7.08 12.80 -10.06
CA SER A 162 -7.95 12.09 -9.10
C SER A 162 -7.48 12.20 -7.65
N GLY A 163 -6.19 12.43 -7.41
CA GLY A 163 -5.55 12.34 -6.08
C GLY A 163 -5.20 10.90 -5.65
N ALA A 164 -5.30 9.92 -6.56
CA ALA A 164 -4.93 8.54 -6.26
C ALA A 164 -3.41 8.41 -6.07
N TYR A 165 -2.98 7.56 -5.14
CA TYR A 165 -1.57 7.42 -4.75
C TYR A 165 -1.13 5.96 -4.60
N GLY A 166 0.12 5.71 -4.98
CA GLY A 166 0.87 4.50 -4.67
C GLY A 166 0.60 3.32 -5.59
N ILE A 167 1.18 2.17 -5.24
CA ILE A 167 1.04 0.92 -5.99
C ILE A 167 -0.43 0.58 -6.28
N PRO A 168 -1.34 0.58 -5.29
CA PRO A 168 -2.74 0.22 -5.51
C PRO A 168 -3.60 1.37 -6.05
N GLN A 169 -3.04 2.56 -6.26
CA GLN A 169 -3.79 3.79 -6.60
C GLN A 169 -4.94 4.09 -5.63
N SER A 170 -4.62 4.11 -4.33
CA SER A 170 -5.62 4.37 -3.27
C SER A 170 -6.18 5.79 -3.34
N LEU A 171 -7.50 5.93 -3.21
CA LEU A 171 -8.21 7.21 -3.22
C LEU A 171 -9.10 7.40 -1.96
N PRO A 172 -8.82 8.42 -1.12
CA PRO A 172 -7.54 9.15 -1.02
C PRO A 172 -6.39 8.27 -0.51
N GLY A 173 -5.15 8.60 -0.89
CA GLY A 173 -3.96 7.82 -0.53
C GLY A 173 -3.77 7.59 0.96
N ASN A 174 -4.17 8.56 1.79
CA ASN A 174 -4.08 8.49 3.26
C ASN A 174 -4.90 7.35 3.88
N LYS A 175 -5.80 6.69 3.14
CA LYS A 175 -6.45 5.45 3.61
C LYS A 175 -5.43 4.37 3.93
N MET A 176 -4.27 4.37 3.25
CA MET A 176 -3.18 3.44 3.52
C MET A 176 -2.55 3.61 4.90
N ALA A 177 -2.81 4.74 5.59
CA ALA A 177 -2.36 4.97 6.97
C ALA A 177 -2.87 3.91 7.96
N SER A 178 -3.96 3.19 7.63
CA SER A 178 -4.44 2.09 8.47
C SER A 178 -3.54 0.87 8.45
N ALA A 179 -2.65 0.74 7.46
CA ALA A 179 -1.64 -0.32 7.38
C ALA A 179 -0.29 0.10 7.98
N GLY A 180 -0.02 1.40 8.06
CA GLY A 180 1.23 1.94 8.62
C GLY A 180 1.34 3.45 8.43
N ALA A 181 1.99 4.14 9.37
CA ALA A 181 2.18 5.59 9.30
C ALA A 181 3.11 6.05 8.16
N ASP A 182 3.93 5.13 7.64
CA ASP A 182 4.92 5.32 6.58
C ASP A 182 4.38 4.99 5.18
N TRP A 183 3.05 4.91 5.03
CA TRP A 183 2.36 4.49 3.80
C TRP A 183 2.78 5.24 2.53
N GLU A 184 3.18 6.50 2.66
CA GLU A 184 3.53 7.33 1.51
C GLU A 184 4.83 6.87 0.85
N THR A 185 5.81 6.41 1.63
CA THR A 185 7.15 6.08 1.13
C THR A 185 7.50 4.60 1.22
N ASN A 186 6.70 3.79 1.91
CA ASN A 186 6.96 2.37 2.09
C ASN A 186 6.08 1.50 1.17
N PRO A 187 6.64 0.85 0.12
CA PRO A 187 5.88 -0.04 -0.75
C PRO A 187 5.27 -1.23 -0.01
N ALA A 188 5.91 -1.76 1.03
CA ALA A 188 5.36 -2.86 1.80
C ALA A 188 4.05 -2.45 2.50
N THR A 189 4.01 -1.26 3.09
CA THR A 189 2.80 -0.70 3.72
C THR A 189 1.67 -0.53 2.69
N GLN A 190 2.00 -0.05 1.49
CA GLN A 190 1.01 0.10 0.40
C GLN A 190 0.47 -1.27 -0.06
N ILE A 191 1.34 -2.27 -0.20
CA ILE A 191 0.97 -3.63 -0.61
C ILE A 191 0.10 -4.29 0.46
N ILE A 192 0.42 -4.16 1.75
CA ILE A 192 -0.40 -4.68 2.86
C ILE A 192 -1.81 -4.10 2.79
N TRP A 193 -1.92 -2.78 2.64
CA TRP A 193 -3.22 -2.12 2.53
C TRP A 193 -3.97 -2.58 1.26
N GLY A 194 -3.30 -2.60 0.12
CA GLY A 194 -3.90 -2.97 -1.17
C GLY A 194 -4.41 -4.42 -1.19
N LEU A 195 -3.63 -5.36 -0.67
CA LEU A 195 -4.06 -6.76 -0.52
C LEU A 195 -5.23 -6.89 0.47
N GLY A 196 -5.25 -6.10 1.55
CA GLY A 196 -6.38 -6.05 2.48
C GLY A 196 -7.67 -5.54 1.81
N TYR A 197 -7.56 -4.48 1.01
CA TYR A 197 -8.67 -3.95 0.21
C TYR A 197 -9.20 -4.99 -0.80
N ILE A 198 -8.29 -5.63 -1.54
CA ILE A 198 -8.63 -6.70 -2.49
C ILE A 198 -9.37 -7.83 -1.79
N THR A 199 -8.84 -8.31 -0.66
CA THR A 199 -9.48 -9.41 0.10
C THR A 199 -10.88 -9.02 0.58
N GLY A 200 -11.05 -7.81 1.10
CA GLY A 200 -12.33 -7.35 1.64
C GLY A 200 -13.42 -7.11 0.60
N ARG A 201 -13.06 -6.91 -0.67
CA ARG A 201 -14.00 -6.52 -1.74
C ARG A 201 -14.16 -7.57 -2.84
N TYR A 202 -13.08 -8.26 -3.16
CA TYR A 202 -12.98 -9.19 -4.28
C TYR A 202 -12.59 -10.60 -3.88
N GLU A 203 -12.34 -10.83 -2.58
CA GLU A 203 -11.85 -12.08 -1.99
C GLU A 203 -10.41 -12.42 -2.39
N THR A 204 -10.09 -12.39 -3.68
CA THR A 204 -8.74 -12.71 -4.20
C THR A 204 -8.26 -11.71 -5.27
N PRO A 205 -6.94 -11.62 -5.53
CA PRO A 205 -6.39 -10.83 -6.63
C PRO A 205 -6.98 -11.15 -8.01
N CYS A 206 -7.24 -12.41 -8.34
CA CYS A 206 -7.90 -12.80 -9.59
C CYS A 206 -9.37 -12.40 -9.63
N GLY A 207 -10.05 -12.37 -8.47
CA GLY A 207 -11.38 -11.75 -8.36
C GLY A 207 -11.33 -10.25 -8.69
N ALA A 208 -10.32 -9.53 -8.17
CA ALA A 208 -10.14 -8.10 -8.45
C ALA A 208 -9.75 -7.84 -9.91
N TRP A 209 -8.85 -8.65 -10.46
CA TRP A 209 -8.45 -8.59 -11.87
C TRP A 209 -9.64 -8.82 -12.80
N GLY A 210 -10.45 -9.85 -12.55
CA GLY A 210 -11.65 -10.12 -13.34
C GLY A 210 -12.67 -9.00 -13.28
N HIS A 211 -12.87 -8.41 -12.11
CA HIS A 211 -13.71 -7.21 -11.98
C HIS A 211 -13.15 -6.06 -12.81
N SER A 212 -11.85 -5.81 -12.70
CA SER A 212 -11.15 -4.74 -13.42
C SER A 212 -11.20 -4.92 -14.94
N GLU A 213 -11.09 -6.13 -15.46
CA GLU A 213 -11.28 -6.43 -16.89
C GLU A 213 -12.72 -6.17 -17.36
N SER A 214 -13.72 -6.39 -16.50
CA SER A 214 -15.12 -6.21 -16.86
C SER A 214 -15.63 -4.77 -16.73
N VAL A 215 -15.15 -4.00 -15.73
CA VAL A 215 -15.69 -2.68 -15.38
C VAL A 215 -14.66 -1.55 -15.59
N GLY A 216 -13.38 -1.88 -15.76
CA GLY A 216 -12.30 -0.90 -15.92
C GLY A 216 -11.79 -0.29 -14.62
N TRP A 217 -12.24 -0.79 -13.45
CA TRP A 217 -11.76 -0.38 -12.13
C TRP A 217 -11.85 -1.54 -11.12
N TYR A 218 -11.17 -1.41 -9.98
CA TYR A 218 -11.28 -2.28 -8.82
C TYR A 218 -11.23 -1.44 -7.52
#